data_AF-U2MDW9-F1
#
_entry.id   AF-U2MDW9-F1
#
_cell.length_a   1.000
_cell.length_b   1.000
_cell.length_c   1.000
_cell.angle_alpha   90.00
_cell.angle_beta   90.00
_cell.angle_gamma   90.00
#
_symmetry.space_group_name_H-M   'P 1'
#
loop_
_entity.id
_entity.type
_entity.pdbx_description
1 polymer ?
#
loop_
_entity_poly.entity_id
_entity_poly.type
_entity_poly.pdbx_seq_one_letter_code
_entity_poly.pdbx_strand_id
1 'polypeptide(L)'
;MPKLEIANKNRYGHRNIEEVPRWDRWDTRMPDVKDQLRAIDLYNKSGAVSKSDFVRARILGEHFKVIMVDKSAVEYNRKLSELTAEIHRIGVNYNQVVKLLHCYTAAKSVQALLKELINLTNEVTRLQQQAVELTEDYRIS
;
A
#
# COMPACT_ATOMS: atom_id res chain seq x y z
N MET A 1 -43.82 -4.71 -10.35
CA MET A 1 -43.16 -5.98 -9.99
C MET A 1 -41.73 -5.95 -10.55
N PRO A 2 -40.70 -6.33 -9.77
CA PRO A 2 -39.32 -6.41 -10.26
C PRO A 2 -39.24 -7.50 -11.35
N LYS A 3 -38.72 -7.17 -12.53
CA LYS A 3 -38.63 -8.12 -13.66
C LYS A 3 -37.45 -9.07 -13.46
N LEU A 4 -37.69 -10.30 -13.01
CA LEU A 4 -36.64 -11.32 -12.81
C LEU A 4 -35.75 -11.51 -14.04
N GLU A 5 -34.44 -11.71 -13.83
CA GLU A 5 -33.47 -11.99 -14.89
C GLU A 5 -32.99 -13.43 -14.80
N ILE A 6 -32.98 -14.13 -15.94
CA ILE A 6 -32.55 -15.53 -16.03
C ILE A 6 -31.03 -15.53 -16.23
N ALA A 7 -30.28 -15.95 -15.22
CA ALA A 7 -28.83 -16.12 -15.32
C ALA A 7 -28.47 -17.60 -15.56
N ASN A 8 -27.61 -17.89 -16.53
CA ASN A 8 -27.07 -19.24 -16.76
C ASN A 8 -25.64 -19.32 -16.22
N LYS A 9 -25.46 -20.07 -15.12
CA LYS A 9 -24.14 -20.26 -14.49
C LYS A 9 -23.35 -21.47 -15.01
N ASN A 10 -23.94 -22.31 -15.87
CA ASN A 10 -23.29 -23.53 -16.35
C ASN A 10 -22.82 -23.39 -17.80
N ARG A 11 -21.50 -23.59 -18.02
CA ARG A 11 -20.90 -23.66 -19.38
C ARG A 11 -21.19 -24.98 -20.11
N TYR A 12 -21.73 -25.99 -19.43
CA TYR A 12 -22.00 -27.30 -20.02
C TYR A 12 -23.42 -27.79 -19.68
N GLY A 13 -24.26 -27.82 -20.72
CA GLY A 13 -25.34 -28.79 -20.92
C GLY A 13 -26.66 -28.63 -20.17
N HIS A 14 -26.67 -28.23 -18.90
CA HIS A 14 -27.92 -28.13 -18.13
C HIS A 14 -28.16 -26.72 -17.60
N ARG A 15 -29.23 -26.08 -18.12
CA ARG A 15 -29.74 -24.76 -17.71
C ARG A 15 -30.30 -24.85 -16.30
N ASN A 16 -29.54 -24.43 -15.30
CA ASN A 16 -30.10 -24.12 -13.99
C ASN A 16 -30.61 -22.68 -14.06
N ILE A 17 -31.93 -22.50 -14.00
CA ILE A 17 -32.58 -21.18 -14.08
C ILE A 17 -32.68 -20.66 -12.66
N GLU A 18 -31.76 -19.78 -12.28
CA GLU A 18 -31.87 -19.04 -11.03
C GLU A 18 -32.62 -17.73 -11.30
N GLU A 19 -33.73 -17.53 -10.59
CA GLU A 19 -34.43 -16.26 -10.57
C GLU A 19 -33.63 -15.25 -9.74
N VAL A 20 -32.89 -14.38 -10.43
CA VAL A 20 -32.15 -13.31 -9.75
C VAL A 20 -33.02 -12.05 -9.72
N PRO A 21 -33.16 -11.38 -8.55
CA PRO A 21 -33.83 -10.10 -8.48
C PRO A 21 -33.12 -9.10 -9.39
N ARG A 22 -33.81 -8.61 -10.43
CA ARG A 22 -33.30 -7.50 -11.25
C ARG A 22 -33.50 -6.21 -10.48
N TRP A 23 -32.40 -5.51 -10.24
CA TRP A 23 -32.42 -4.20 -9.60
C TRP A 23 -32.54 -3.11 -10.66
N ASP A 24 -33.36 -2.10 -10.39
CA ASP A 24 -33.36 -0.89 -11.19
C ASP A 24 -32.02 -0.18 -10.99
N ARG A 25 -31.25 -0.05 -12.07
CA ARG A 25 -29.95 0.61 -12.06
C ARG A 25 -30.16 2.10 -12.29
N TRP A 26 -29.64 2.92 -11.37
CA TRP A 26 -29.62 4.37 -11.50
C TRP A 26 -28.18 4.82 -11.72
N ASP A 27 -27.97 5.64 -12.74
CA ASP A 27 -26.71 6.31 -13.01
C ASP A 27 -26.79 7.79 -12.62
N THR A 28 -25.70 8.31 -12.07
CA THR A 28 -25.58 9.72 -11.69
C THR A 28 -24.37 10.30 -12.40
N ARG A 29 -24.58 11.33 -13.22
CA ARG A 29 -23.50 12.08 -13.85
C ARG A 29 -23.10 13.26 -12.96
N MET A 30 -21.79 13.40 -12.74
CA MET A 30 -21.18 14.55 -12.10
C MET A 30 -20.48 15.37 -13.19
N PRO A 31 -21.10 16.44 -13.72
CA PRO A 31 -20.53 17.19 -14.83
C PRO A 31 -19.35 18.07 -14.42
N ASP A 32 -19.29 18.53 -13.17
CA ASP A 32 -18.15 19.25 -12.63
C ASP A 32 -17.09 18.27 -12.09
N VAL A 33 -15.85 18.45 -12.55
CA VAL A 33 -14.67 17.71 -12.09
C VAL A 33 -14.45 17.90 -10.58
N LYS A 34 -14.74 19.09 -10.03
CA LYS A 34 -14.58 19.35 -8.59
C LYS A 34 -15.52 18.49 -7.76
N ASP A 35 -16.77 18.34 -8.20
CA ASP A 35 -17.76 17.50 -7.51
C ASP A 35 -17.42 16.02 -7.62
N GLN A 36 -16.89 15.60 -8.77
CA GLN A 36 -16.38 14.24 -8.94
C GLN A 36 -15.22 13.94 -7.97
N LEU A 37 -14.25 14.84 -7.85
CA LEU A 37 -13.14 14.69 -6.91
C LEU A 37 -13.63 14.66 -5.45
N ARG A 38 -14.59 15.53 -5.10
CA ARG A 38 -15.19 15.56 -3.77
C ARG A 38 -15.92 14.26 -3.43
N ALA A 39 -16.67 13.69 -4.38
CA ALA A 39 -17.36 12.41 -4.18
C ALA A 39 -16.37 11.25 -3.99
N ILE A 40 -15.25 11.25 -4.73
CA ILE A 40 -14.18 10.25 -4.58
C ILE A 40 -13.52 10.37 -3.20
N ASP A 41 -13.21 11.58 -2.73
CA ASP A 41 -12.63 11.79 -1.40
C ASP A 41 -13.57 11.33 -0.28
N LEU A 42 -14.87 11.64 -0.38
CA LEU A 42 -15.87 11.16 0.58
C LEU A 42 -16.03 9.64 0.56
N TYR A 43 -15.96 9.02 -0.62
CA TYR A 43 -15.95 7.56 -0.76
C TYR A 43 -14.74 6.95 -0.04
N ASN A 44 -13.53 7.45 -0.30
CA ASN A 44 -12.30 6.97 0.33
C ASN A 44 -12.36 7.10 1.86
N LYS A 45 -12.94 8.17 2.38
CA LYS A 45 -13.15 8.40 3.82
C LYS A 45 -14.24 7.53 4.44
N SER A 46 -15.12 6.93 3.64
CA SER A 46 -16.26 6.17 4.17
C SER A 46 -15.96 4.74 4.58
N GLY A 47 -14.88 4.16 4.04
CA GLY A 47 -14.62 2.73 4.20
C GLY A 47 -15.69 1.83 3.57
N ALA A 48 -16.58 2.37 2.72
CA ALA A 48 -17.56 1.59 1.99
C ALA A 48 -16.87 0.61 1.03
N VAL A 49 -17.46 -0.58 0.87
CA VAL A 49 -16.90 -1.65 0.02
C VAL A 49 -16.90 -1.25 -1.45
N SER A 50 -17.90 -0.48 -1.89
CA SER A 50 -18.01 -0.01 -3.26
C SER A 50 -18.56 1.42 -3.35
N LYS A 51 -18.31 2.09 -4.49
CA LYS A 51 -18.88 3.42 -4.78
C LYS A 51 -20.41 3.40 -4.74
N SER A 52 -21.02 2.30 -5.20
CA SER A 52 -22.48 2.13 -5.19
C SER A 52 -23.03 2.03 -3.78
N ASP A 53 -22.36 1.29 -2.89
CA ASP A 53 -22.77 1.20 -1.48
C ASP A 53 -22.62 2.56 -0.79
N PHE A 54 -21.54 3.29 -1.07
CA PHE A 54 -21.34 4.65 -0.59
C PHE A 54 -22.46 5.59 -1.05
N VAL A 55 -22.79 5.62 -2.35
CA VAL A 55 -23.84 6.50 -2.88
C VAL A 55 -25.22 6.10 -2.34
N ARG A 56 -25.50 4.79 -2.24
CA ARG A 56 -26.75 4.29 -1.65
C ARG A 56 -26.91 4.76 -0.21
N ALA A 57 -25.89 4.59 0.62
CA ALA A 57 -25.90 5.05 2.01
C ALA A 57 -26.16 6.56 2.12
N ARG A 58 -25.66 7.37 1.16
CA ARG A 58 -25.95 8.82 1.12
C ARG A 58 -27.38 9.15 0.75
N ILE A 59 -27.90 8.52 -0.29
CA ILE A 59 -29.26 8.77 -0.77
C ILE A 59 -30.28 8.33 0.28
N LEU A 60 -30.01 7.24 0.98
CA LEU A 60 -30.89 6.68 2.02
C LEU A 60 -30.69 7.31 3.41
N GLY A 61 -29.78 8.28 3.55
CA GLY A 61 -29.56 9.00 4.81
C GLY A 61 -28.93 8.16 5.92
N GLU A 62 -28.19 7.10 5.58
CA GLU A 62 -27.51 6.26 6.57
C GLU A 62 -26.42 7.03 7.34
N HIS A 63 -26.17 6.63 8.59
CA HIS A 63 -25.16 7.26 9.43
C HIS A 63 -23.75 7.09 8.85
N PHE A 64 -23.01 8.19 8.79
CA PHE A 64 -21.67 8.22 8.19
C PHE A 64 -20.57 7.98 9.23
N LYS A 65 -19.82 6.90 9.05
CA LYS A 65 -18.53 6.73 9.73
C LYS A 65 -17.42 7.30 8.85
N VAL A 66 -16.76 8.37 9.31
CA VAL A 66 -15.55 8.91 8.67
C VAL A 66 -14.35 8.16 9.22
N ILE A 67 -13.68 7.39 8.38
CA ILE A 67 -12.36 6.87 8.68
C ILE A 67 -11.36 7.96 8.28
N MET A 68 -10.85 8.70 9.25
CA MET A 68 -9.74 9.61 9.01
C MET A 68 -8.47 8.79 8.87
N VAL A 69 -7.90 8.78 7.67
CA VAL A 69 -6.55 8.25 7.45
C VAL A 69 -5.57 9.33 7.84
N ASP A 70 -4.77 9.07 8.87
CA ASP A 70 -3.63 9.91 9.21
C ASP A 70 -2.61 9.82 8.07
N LYS A 71 -2.59 10.85 7.22
CA LYS A 71 -1.67 10.94 6.08
C LYS A 71 -0.23 11.00 6.54
N SER A 72 0.05 11.59 7.70
CA SER A 72 1.39 11.67 8.27
C SER A 72 1.87 10.28 8.68
N ALA A 73 1.02 9.47 9.31
CA ALA A 73 1.33 8.07 9.63
C ALA A 73 1.60 7.22 8.37
N VAL A 74 0.78 7.36 7.31
CA VAL A 74 0.98 6.62 6.07
C VAL A 74 2.32 6.98 5.42
N GLU A 75 2.63 8.28 5.34
CA GLU A 75 3.87 8.75 4.75
C GLU A 75 5.10 8.36 5.59
N TYR A 76 5.00 8.41 6.92
CA TYR A 76 6.03 7.92 7.83
C TYR A 76 6.33 6.44 7.58
N ASN A 77 5.30 5.58 7.56
CA ASN A 77 5.47 4.13 7.35
C ASN A 77 6.08 3.82 5.98
N ARG A 78 5.67 4.55 4.93
CA ARG A 78 6.26 4.43 3.59
C ARG A 78 7.76 4.71 3.61
N LYS A 79 8.17 5.87 4.15
CA LYS A 79 9.59 6.28 4.23
C LYS A 79 10.41 5.31 5.09
N LEU A 80 9.88 4.86 6.22
CA LEU A 80 10.57 3.90 7.09
C LEU A 80 10.78 2.53 6.41
N SER A 81 9.79 2.09 5.62
CA SER A 81 9.90 0.85 4.83
C SER A 81 10.99 0.95 3.76
N GLU A 82 11.11 2.10 3.10
CA GLU A 82 12.15 2.37 2.11
C GLU A 82 13.55 2.32 2.72
N LEU A 83 13.76 3.00 3.85
CA LEU A 83 15.03 2.94 4.60
C LEU A 83 15.37 1.51 5.03
N THR A 84 14.37 0.76 5.53
CA THR A 84 14.57 -0.63 5.96
C THR A 84 14.97 -1.54 4.80
N ALA A 85 14.37 -1.35 3.62
CA ALA A 85 14.73 -2.08 2.41
C ALA A 85 16.17 -1.77 1.94
N GLU A 86 16.60 -0.51 2.07
CA GLU A 86 17.97 -0.10 1.74
C GLU A 86 19.00 -0.71 2.70
N ILE A 87 18.74 -0.65 4.01
CA ILE A 87 19.58 -1.30 5.04
C ILE A 87 19.70 -2.80 4.76
N HIS A 88 18.59 -3.47 4.41
CA HIS A 88 18.62 -4.89 4.07
C HIS A 88 19.51 -5.18 2.86
N ARG A 89 19.42 -4.35 1.80
CA ARG A 89 20.27 -4.48 0.61
C ARG A 89 21.75 -4.35 0.95
N ILE A 90 22.12 -3.39 1.79
CA ILE A 90 23.50 -3.23 2.27
C ILE A 90 23.92 -4.43 3.11
N GLY A 91 23.02 -4.98 3.95
CA GLY A 91 23.28 -6.18 4.73
C GLY A 91 23.61 -7.41 3.87
N VAL A 92 22.99 -7.56 2.70
CA VAL A 92 23.34 -8.61 1.74
C VAL A 92 24.77 -8.43 1.22
N ASN A 93 25.15 -7.20 0.83
CA ASN A 93 26.51 -6.89 0.37
C ASN A 93 27.53 -7.08 1.49
N TYR A 94 27.21 -6.66 2.71
CA TYR A 94 28.05 -6.85 3.90
C TYR A 94 28.38 -8.33 4.11
N ASN A 95 27.37 -9.20 4.05
CA ASN A 95 27.55 -10.65 4.18
C ASN A 95 28.42 -11.22 3.05
N GLN A 96 28.31 -10.70 1.83
CA GLN A 96 29.17 -11.11 0.72
C GLN A 96 30.64 -10.75 0.99
N VAL A 97 30.92 -9.51 1.43
CA VAL A 97 32.28 -9.07 1.76
C VAL A 97 32.88 -9.89 2.89
N VAL A 98 32.10 -10.21 3.93
CA VAL A 98 32.54 -11.09 5.04
C VAL A 98 32.89 -12.49 4.53
N LYS A 99 32.08 -13.08 3.65
CA LYS A 99 32.39 -14.38 3.04
C LYS A 99 33.67 -14.34 2.23
N LEU A 100 33.89 -13.27 1.44
CA LEU A 100 35.13 -13.09 0.69
C LEU A 100 36.34 -12.96 1.63
N LEU A 101 36.21 -12.21 2.73
CA LEU A 101 37.27 -12.10 3.75
C LEU A 101 37.69 -13.45 4.32
N HIS A 102 36.74 -14.38 4.51
CA HIS A 102 37.04 -15.74 4.94
C HIS A 102 37.74 -16.59 3.86
N CYS A 103 37.62 -16.25 2.58
CA CYS A 103 38.20 -17.01 1.47
C CYS A 103 39.59 -16.51 1.03
N TYR A 104 39.89 -15.22 1.19
CA TYR A 104 41.15 -14.63 0.73
C TYR A 104 42.22 -14.60 1.84
N THR A 105 43.45 -14.95 1.49
CA THR A 105 44.62 -14.89 2.40
C THR A 105 45.65 -13.84 2.00
N ALA A 106 45.57 -13.30 0.78
CA ALA A 106 46.48 -12.28 0.29
C ALA A 106 46.23 -10.94 1.01
N ALA A 107 47.27 -10.40 1.65
CA ALA A 107 47.16 -9.20 2.50
C ALA A 107 46.52 -7.99 1.77
N LYS A 108 46.88 -7.74 0.51
CA LYS A 108 46.30 -6.64 -0.29
C LYS A 108 44.80 -6.82 -0.53
N SER A 109 44.35 -8.04 -0.82
CA SER A 109 42.94 -8.38 -1.04
C SER A 109 42.14 -8.24 0.25
N VAL A 110 42.66 -8.74 1.36
CA VAL A 110 42.05 -8.64 2.69
C VAL A 110 41.91 -7.16 3.10
N GLN A 111 42.94 -6.34 2.89
CA GLN A 111 42.89 -4.91 3.21
C GLN A 111 41.83 -4.17 2.39
N ALA A 112 41.68 -4.50 1.10
CA ALA A 112 40.64 -3.90 0.26
C ALA A 112 39.23 -4.27 0.75
N LEU A 113 39.00 -5.54 1.06
CA LEU A 113 37.71 -6.02 1.58
C LEU A 113 37.38 -5.43 2.96
N LEU A 114 38.36 -5.28 3.85
CA LEU A 114 38.16 -4.59 5.14
C LEU A 114 37.73 -3.14 4.95
N LYS A 115 38.35 -2.42 4.00
CA LYS A 115 37.97 -1.04 3.68
C LYS A 115 36.52 -0.97 3.15
N GLU A 116 36.13 -1.91 2.31
CA GLU A 116 34.75 -2.01 1.81
C GLU A 116 33.77 -2.29 2.96
N LEU A 117 34.11 -3.19 3.89
CA LEU A 117 33.28 -3.49 5.05
C LEU A 117 33.08 -2.26 5.95
N ILE A 118 34.14 -1.47 6.17
CA ILE A 118 34.05 -0.20 6.90
C ILE A 118 33.11 0.77 6.19
N ASN A 119 33.19 0.88 4.87
CA ASN A 119 32.30 1.76 4.09
C ASN A 119 30.84 1.34 4.21
N LEU A 120 30.54 0.04 4.08
CA LEU A 120 29.18 -0.50 4.24
C LEU A 120 28.66 -0.24 5.66
N THR A 121 29.52 -0.38 6.67
CA THR A 121 29.16 -0.07 8.07
C THR A 121 28.75 1.39 8.22
N ASN A 122 29.55 2.32 7.69
CA ASN A 122 29.26 3.75 7.73
C ASN A 122 27.95 4.10 7.01
N GLU A 123 27.66 3.42 5.90
CA GLU A 123 26.41 3.61 5.15
C GLU A 123 25.18 3.17 5.96
N VAL A 124 25.25 2.00 6.61
CA VAL A 124 24.19 1.53 7.52
C VAL A 124 23.99 2.51 8.67
N THR A 125 25.07 2.98 9.31
CA THR A 125 24.96 3.96 10.40
C THR A 125 24.28 5.25 9.96
N ARG A 126 24.59 5.74 8.74
CA ARG A 126 23.94 6.92 8.18
C ARG A 126 22.43 6.69 7.96
N LEU A 127 22.03 5.54 7.41
CA LEU A 127 20.61 5.23 7.20
C LEU A 127 19.86 5.04 8.53
N GLN A 128 20.51 4.47 9.54
CA GLN A 128 19.94 4.36 10.89
C GLN A 128 19.71 5.75 11.51
N GLN A 129 20.65 6.67 11.34
CA GLN A 129 20.49 8.05 11.80
C GLN A 129 19.31 8.75 11.11
N GLN A 130 19.15 8.56 9.79
CA GLN A 130 17.99 9.06 9.06
C GLN A 130 16.67 8.45 9.53
N ALA A 131 16.65 7.16 9.90
CA ALA A 131 15.45 6.51 10.44
C ALA A 131 15.08 7.06 11.83
N VAL A 132 16.07 7.39 12.67
CA VAL A 132 15.86 8.05 13.96
C VAL A 132 15.29 9.46 13.75
N GLU A 133 15.90 10.26 12.89
CA GLU A 133 15.43 11.61 12.55
C GLU A 133 13.98 11.58 12.03
N LEU A 134 13.69 10.68 11.09
CA LEU A 134 12.34 10.48 10.56
C LEU A 134 11.31 10.13 11.66
N THR A 135 11.73 9.38 12.68
CA THR A 135 10.85 8.96 13.79
C THR A 135 10.63 10.09 14.79
N GLU A 136 11.66 10.90 15.08
CA GLU A 136 11.50 12.09 15.91
C GLU A 136 10.62 13.15 15.22
N ASP A 137 10.80 13.36 13.90
CA ASP A 137 9.96 14.26 13.12
C ASP A 137 8.49 13.83 13.16
N TYR A 138 8.20 12.53 13.05
CA TYR A 138 6.85 12.00 13.16
C TYR A 138 6.26 12.18 14.57
N ARG A 139 7.07 12.05 15.63
CA ARG A 139 6.62 12.18 17.02
C ARG A 139 6.25 13.62 17.40
N ILE A 140 6.85 14.61 16.74
CA ILE A 140 6.65 16.04 17.01
C ILE A 140 5.54 16.64 16.11
N SER A 141 5.17 15.94 15.02
CA SER A 141 4.10 16.29 14.06
C SER A 141 2.70 15.99 14.61
#